data_AF-A0A2T2UBM9-F1
#
_entry.id   AF-A0A2T2UBM9-F1
#
_cell.length_a   1.000
_cell.length_b   1.000
_cell.length_c   1.000
_cell.angle_alpha   90.00
_cell.angle_beta   90.00
_cell.angle_gamma   90.00
#
_symmetry.space_group_name_H-M   'P 1'
#
loop_
_entity.id
_entity.type
_entity.pdbx_description
1 polymer ?
#
loop_
_entity_poly.entity_id
_entity_poly.type
_entity_poly.pdbx_seq_one_letter_code
_entity_poly.pdbx_strand_id
1 'polypeptide(L)'
;LAEKARPYVEDEGYEVSDERLHTICELVQDRIQVVPEVVTDNRYFFEDPDEYEEAGVKKRWNDESADLLLAYADRLENVDAFDTDTVETELRDLADEKDVGAGAIIHPARLAVSGRSYGPGVFGLLAAVGKEACIRRMRRAAETLG
;
A
#
# COMPACT_ATOMS: atom_id res chain seq x y z
N LEU A 1 18.70 -6.89 -9.07
CA LEU A 1 17.77 -5.83 -9.50
C LEU A 1 18.00 -4.54 -8.71
N ALA A 2 17.99 -4.61 -7.37
CA ALA A 2 18.24 -3.46 -6.47
C ALA A 2 19.47 -2.60 -6.85
N GLU A 3 20.65 -3.20 -7.06
CA GLU A 3 21.85 -2.45 -7.48
C GLU A 3 21.64 -1.65 -8.78
N LYS A 4 20.85 -2.19 -9.72
CA LYS A 4 20.53 -1.51 -10.99
C LYS A 4 19.47 -0.43 -10.82
N ALA A 5 18.58 -0.58 -9.84
CA ALA A 5 17.50 0.36 -9.56
C ALA A 5 17.98 1.58 -8.77
N ARG A 6 19.00 1.41 -7.91
CA ARG A 6 19.53 2.45 -7.02
C ARG A 6 19.80 3.81 -7.70
N PRO A 7 20.46 3.90 -8.87
CA PRO A 7 20.66 5.17 -9.55
C PRO A 7 19.36 5.91 -9.87
N TYR A 8 18.29 5.20 -10.26
CA TYR A 8 17.00 5.82 -10.57
C TYR A 8 16.25 6.31 -9.34
N VAL A 9 16.49 5.66 -8.19
CA VAL A 9 15.93 6.11 -6.90
C VAL A 9 16.62 7.42 -6.48
N GLU A 10 17.95 7.47 -6.62
CA GLU A 10 18.76 8.64 -6.28
C GLU A 10 18.52 9.82 -7.23
N ASP A 11 18.33 9.57 -8.54
CA ASP A 11 18.01 10.59 -9.55
C ASP A 11 16.67 11.29 -9.27
N GLU A 12 15.69 10.58 -8.69
CA GLU A 12 14.40 11.15 -8.26
C GLU A 12 14.48 11.78 -6.86
N GLY A 13 15.64 11.73 -6.20
CA GLY A 13 15.88 12.35 -4.89
C GLY A 13 15.36 11.53 -3.70
N TYR A 14 15.04 10.25 -3.89
CA TYR A 14 14.57 9.40 -2.80
C TYR A 14 15.71 8.76 -2.02
N GLU A 15 15.53 8.69 -0.70
CA GLU A 15 16.42 7.95 0.18
C GLU A 15 15.76 6.62 0.60
N VAL A 16 16.45 5.50 0.35
CA VAL A 16 15.98 4.17 0.70
C VAL A 16 17.13 3.27 1.12
N SER A 17 16.91 2.47 2.18
CA SER A 17 17.88 1.46 2.61
C SER A 17 18.01 0.35 1.57
N ASP A 18 19.17 -0.32 1.54
CA ASP A 18 19.41 -1.44 0.63
C ASP A 18 18.42 -2.59 0.85
N GLU A 19 18.12 -2.89 2.12
CA GLU A 19 17.14 -3.91 2.50
C GLU A 19 15.75 -3.61 1.93
N ARG A 20 15.26 -2.37 2.14
CA ARG A 20 13.94 -1.96 1.64
C ARG A 20 13.89 -1.92 0.11
N LEU A 21 14.96 -1.47 -0.54
CA LEU A 21 15.05 -1.51 -2.00
C LEU A 21 15.04 -2.94 -2.54
N HIS A 22 15.66 -3.89 -1.84
CA HIS A 22 15.61 -5.30 -2.19
C HIS A 22 14.17 -5.82 -2.12
N THR A 23 13.47 -5.57 -1.01
CA THR A 23 12.06 -5.97 -0.85
C THR A 23 11.17 -5.36 -1.93
N ILE A 24 11.31 -4.06 -2.23
CA ILE A 24 10.56 -3.40 -3.30
C ILE A 24 10.82 -4.10 -4.65
N CYS A 25 12.09 -4.35 -4.96
CA CYS A 25 12.47 -5.04 -6.20
C CYS A 25 11.86 -6.44 -6.28
N GLU A 26 11.86 -7.22 -5.19
CA GLU A 26 11.26 -8.56 -5.17
C GLU A 26 9.75 -8.53 -5.42
N LEU A 27 9.06 -7.52 -4.88
CA LEU A 27 7.61 -7.35 -5.05
C LEU A 27 7.22 -7.00 -6.49
N VAL A 28 8.06 -6.25 -7.21
CA VAL A 28 7.71 -5.69 -8.53
C VAL A 28 8.43 -6.35 -9.70
N GLN A 29 9.44 -7.21 -9.47
CA GLN A 29 10.28 -7.79 -10.52
C GLN A 29 9.50 -8.46 -11.65
N ASP A 30 8.40 -9.16 -11.32
CA ASP A 30 7.57 -9.86 -12.31
C ASP A 30 6.60 -8.93 -13.06
N ARG A 31 6.56 -7.64 -12.69
CA ARG A 31 5.63 -6.64 -13.21
C ARG A 31 6.31 -5.55 -14.03
N ILE A 32 7.61 -5.36 -13.84
CA ILE A 32 8.40 -4.41 -14.61
C ILE A 32 8.93 -5.04 -15.90
N GLN A 33 9.00 -4.26 -16.96
CA GLN A 33 9.67 -4.56 -18.23
C GLN A 33 11.08 -3.98 -18.24
N VAL A 34 11.29 -2.82 -17.62
CA VAL A 34 12.60 -2.15 -17.56
C VAL A 34 12.90 -1.66 -16.13
N VAL A 35 14.19 -1.57 -15.79
CA VAL A 35 14.65 -1.20 -14.44
C VAL A 35 14.10 0.14 -13.92
N PRO A 36 13.99 1.23 -14.72
CA PRO A 36 13.42 2.48 -14.25
C PRO A 36 12.00 2.37 -13.69
N GLU A 37 11.21 1.40 -14.15
CA GLU A 37 9.83 1.18 -13.71
C GLU A 37 9.74 0.75 -12.23
N VAL A 38 10.84 0.28 -11.62
CA VAL A 38 10.92 0.10 -10.17
C VAL A 38 10.57 1.40 -9.43
N VAL A 39 10.88 2.56 -10.02
CA VAL A 39 10.59 3.87 -9.45
C VAL A 39 9.38 4.50 -10.14
N THR A 40 9.39 4.64 -11.48
CA THR A 40 8.36 5.44 -12.18
C THR A 40 6.94 4.93 -11.98
N ASP A 41 6.76 3.61 -11.94
CA ASP A 41 5.45 2.97 -11.87
C ASP A 41 5.09 2.59 -10.42
N ASN A 42 6.06 2.70 -9.51
CA ASN A 42 5.91 2.30 -8.11
C ASN A 42 6.34 3.40 -7.13
N ARG A 43 6.14 4.67 -7.52
CA ARG A 43 6.41 5.87 -6.71
C ARG A 43 5.81 5.79 -5.31
N TYR A 44 4.68 5.10 -5.15
CA TYR A 44 4.03 4.89 -3.87
C TYR A 44 4.88 4.18 -2.81
N PHE A 45 5.98 3.50 -3.17
CA PHE A 45 6.93 3.01 -2.17
C PHE A 45 7.81 4.12 -1.59
N PHE A 46 7.97 5.23 -2.28
CA PHE A 46 8.91 6.30 -1.92
C PHE A 46 8.20 7.57 -1.45
N GLU A 47 7.03 7.86 -1.98
CA GLU A 47 6.23 9.05 -1.66
C GLU A 47 4.75 8.73 -1.46
N ASP A 48 4.02 9.67 -0.83
CA ASP A 48 2.58 9.56 -0.64
C ASP A 48 1.85 9.81 -1.98
N PRO A 49 0.79 9.05 -2.30
CA PRO A 49 0.01 9.33 -3.49
C PRO A 49 -0.71 10.68 -3.36
N ASP A 50 -0.60 11.52 -4.39
CA ASP A 50 -1.30 12.81 -4.46
C ASP A 50 -2.76 12.68 -4.88
N GLU A 51 -3.07 11.64 -5.66
CA GLU A 51 -4.38 11.36 -6.23
C GLU A 51 -4.72 9.86 -6.17
N TYR A 52 -6.01 9.57 -6.32
CA TYR A 52 -6.54 8.22 -6.35
C TYR A 52 -7.11 7.93 -7.74
N GLU A 53 -6.75 6.79 -8.32
CA GLU A 53 -7.23 6.35 -9.64
C GLU A 53 -8.77 6.34 -9.69
N GLU A 54 -9.38 7.24 -10.50
CA GLU A 54 -10.83 7.41 -10.56
C GLU A 54 -11.60 6.12 -10.84
N ALA A 55 -11.11 5.31 -11.78
CA ALA A 55 -11.72 4.02 -12.12
C ALA A 55 -11.63 3.02 -10.95
N GLY A 56 -10.54 3.10 -10.17
CA GLY A 56 -10.34 2.35 -8.94
C GLY A 56 -11.35 2.75 -7.88
N VAL A 57 -11.42 4.04 -7.57
CA VAL A 57 -12.38 4.62 -6.61
C VAL A 57 -13.80 4.19 -6.95
N LYS A 58 -14.25 4.43 -8.18
CA LYS A 58 -15.60 4.06 -8.64
C LYS A 58 -15.94 2.58 -8.48
N LYS A 59 -14.95 1.69 -8.60
CA LYS A 59 -15.16 0.24 -8.56
C LYS A 59 -14.99 -0.36 -7.16
N ARG A 60 -14.18 0.27 -6.32
CA ARG A 60 -13.63 -0.35 -5.10
C ARG A 60 -13.86 0.47 -3.83
N TRP A 61 -14.34 1.71 -3.95
CA TRP A 61 -14.73 2.55 -2.84
C TRP A 61 -16.25 2.68 -2.79
N ASN A 62 -16.83 2.48 -1.62
CA ASN A 62 -18.26 2.54 -1.34
C ASN A 62 -18.50 3.19 0.03
N ASP A 63 -19.76 3.34 0.42
CA ASP A 63 -20.18 4.04 1.64
C ASP A 63 -19.62 3.44 2.94
N GLU A 64 -19.17 2.18 2.94
CA GLU A 64 -18.57 1.51 4.11
C GLU A 64 -17.04 1.53 4.09
N SER A 65 -16.43 1.93 2.98
CA SER A 65 -14.98 1.80 2.74
C SER A 65 -14.17 2.65 3.70
N ALA A 66 -14.59 3.88 3.97
CA ALA A 66 -13.90 4.76 4.89
C ALA A 66 -13.91 4.23 6.32
N ASP A 67 -15.06 3.80 6.83
CA ASP A 67 -15.20 3.26 8.18
C ASP A 67 -14.39 1.98 8.37
N LEU A 68 -14.45 1.06 7.41
CA LEU A 68 -13.65 -0.17 7.44
C LEU A 68 -12.15 0.13 7.39
N LEU A 69 -11.74 1.10 6.58
CA LEU A 69 -10.34 1.47 6.44
C LEU A 69 -9.79 2.17 7.68
N LEU A 70 -10.59 3.02 8.33
CA LEU A 70 -10.24 3.66 9.60
C LEU A 70 -10.10 2.61 10.72
N ALA A 71 -11.05 1.68 10.81
CA ALA A 71 -10.96 0.58 11.78
C ALA A 71 -9.71 -0.29 11.56
N TYR A 72 -9.32 -0.52 10.30
CA TYR A 72 -8.10 -1.24 9.99
C TYR A 72 -6.85 -0.42 10.37
N ALA A 73 -6.82 0.88 10.06
CA ALA A 73 -5.73 1.76 10.46
C ALA A 73 -5.54 1.81 11.98
N ASP A 74 -6.62 1.83 12.75
CA ASP A 74 -6.58 1.81 14.21
C ASP A 74 -6.05 0.48 14.77
N ARG A 75 -6.40 -0.66 14.15
CA ARG A 75 -5.79 -1.96 14.49
C ARG A 75 -4.28 -1.96 14.22
N LEU A 76 -3.88 -1.50 13.04
CA LEU A 76 -2.47 -1.41 12.66
C LEU A 76 -1.67 -0.47 13.58
N GLU A 77 -2.29 0.54 14.19
CA GLU A 77 -1.63 1.40 15.17
C GLU A 77 -1.17 0.62 16.41
N ASN A 78 -1.87 -0.46 16.76
CA ASN A 78 -1.64 -1.23 17.98
C ASN A 78 -0.78 -2.49 17.80
N VAL A 79 -0.39 -2.85 16.57
CA VAL A 79 0.49 -4.03 16.36
C VAL A 79 1.94 -3.74 16.71
N ASP A 80 2.62 -4.71 17.32
CA ASP A 80 4.06 -4.63 17.63
C ASP A 80 4.95 -4.86 16.40
N ALA A 81 4.55 -5.82 15.56
CA ALA A 81 5.23 -6.15 14.31
C ALA A 81 4.44 -5.61 13.11
N PHE A 82 5.14 -5.18 12.06
CA PHE A 82 4.52 -4.70 10.82
C PHE A 82 5.11 -5.43 9.62
N ASP A 83 4.78 -6.72 9.53
CA ASP A 83 5.14 -7.62 8.45
C ASP A 83 3.89 -8.09 7.68
N THR A 84 4.11 -8.79 6.56
CA THR A 84 3.04 -9.28 5.66
C THR A 84 2.00 -10.12 6.40
N ASP A 85 2.44 -11.02 7.29
CA ASP A 85 1.56 -11.95 8.00
C ASP A 85 0.68 -11.18 9.00
N THR A 86 1.28 -10.26 9.76
CA THR A 86 0.55 -9.44 10.74
C THR A 86 -0.49 -8.56 10.08
N VAL A 87 -0.12 -7.83 9.01
CA VAL A 87 -1.08 -6.96 8.31
C VAL A 87 -2.20 -7.76 7.65
N GLU A 88 -1.92 -8.97 7.16
CA GLU A 88 -2.92 -9.87 6.61
C GLU A 88 -3.89 -10.38 7.67
N THR A 89 -3.38 -10.88 8.80
CA THR A 89 -4.19 -11.37 9.92
C THR A 89 -5.12 -10.28 10.45
N GLU A 90 -4.59 -9.09 10.75
CA GLU A 90 -5.40 -7.99 11.29
C GLU A 90 -6.54 -7.58 10.35
N LEU A 91 -6.29 -7.62 9.03
CA LEU A 91 -7.31 -7.31 8.03
C LEU A 91 -8.39 -8.39 7.98
N ARG A 92 -7.98 -9.66 7.96
CA ARG A 92 -8.91 -10.79 7.86
C ARG A 92 -9.78 -10.89 9.11
N ASP A 93 -9.19 -10.75 10.27
CA ASP A 93 -9.92 -10.75 11.54
C ASP A 93 -10.92 -9.58 11.62
N LEU A 94 -10.58 -8.42 11.06
CA LEU A 94 -11.50 -7.28 11.00
C LEU A 94 -12.65 -7.54 10.03
N ALA A 95 -12.35 -8.11 8.87
CA ALA A 95 -13.36 -8.48 7.90
C ALA A 95 -14.37 -9.48 8.49
N ASP A 96 -13.87 -10.50 9.20
CA ASP A 96 -14.70 -11.48 9.90
C ASP A 96 -15.52 -10.84 11.04
N GLU A 97 -14.93 -9.92 11.82
CA GLU A 97 -15.66 -9.18 12.88
C GLU A 97 -16.81 -8.34 12.32
N LYS A 98 -16.61 -7.71 11.15
CA LYS A 98 -17.60 -6.86 10.50
C LYS A 98 -18.58 -7.62 9.60
N ASP A 99 -18.45 -8.95 9.51
CA ASP A 99 -19.26 -9.81 8.63
C ASP A 99 -19.20 -9.35 7.15
N VAL A 100 -18.01 -8.92 6.71
CA VAL A 100 -17.74 -8.49 5.33
C VAL A 100 -16.68 -9.38 4.70
N GLY A 101 -16.68 -9.49 3.36
CA GLY A 101 -15.57 -10.14 2.67
C GLY A 101 -14.29 -9.33 2.79
N ALA A 102 -13.13 -9.97 2.99
CA ALA A 102 -11.82 -9.31 3.07
C ALA A 102 -11.53 -8.33 1.90
N GLY A 103 -12.10 -8.58 0.71
CA GLY A 103 -12.04 -7.69 -0.43
C GLY A 103 -12.56 -6.26 -0.16
N ALA A 104 -13.50 -6.11 0.76
CA ALA A 104 -14.05 -4.82 1.19
C ALA A 104 -13.02 -3.95 1.90
N ILE A 105 -11.95 -4.52 2.47
CA ILE A 105 -10.87 -3.78 3.12
C ILE A 105 -9.62 -3.79 2.24
N ILE A 106 -9.31 -4.91 1.59
CA ILE A 106 -8.13 -5.07 0.70
C ILE A 106 -8.10 -4.01 -0.40
N HIS A 107 -9.24 -3.75 -1.05
CA HIS A 107 -9.27 -2.84 -2.19
C HIS A 107 -9.18 -1.36 -1.77
N PRO A 108 -9.94 -0.88 -0.77
CA PRO A 108 -9.72 0.46 -0.20
C PRO A 108 -8.32 0.65 0.36
N ALA A 109 -7.76 -0.32 1.09
CA ALA A 109 -6.40 -0.24 1.63
C ALA A 109 -5.35 -0.09 0.52
N ARG A 110 -5.47 -0.84 -0.58
CA ARG A 110 -4.61 -0.67 -1.74
C ARG A 110 -4.72 0.74 -2.29
N LEU A 111 -5.93 1.18 -2.62
CA LEU A 111 -6.15 2.51 -3.19
C LEU A 111 -5.60 3.61 -2.30
N ALA A 112 -5.87 3.52 -1.01
CA ALA A 112 -5.41 4.50 -0.04
C ALA A 112 -3.89 4.59 0.01
N VAL A 113 -3.20 3.45 0.04
CA VAL A 113 -1.74 3.41 0.22
C VAL A 113 -0.97 3.66 -1.08
N SER A 114 -1.49 3.22 -2.23
CA SER A 114 -0.78 3.33 -3.51
C SER A 114 -1.34 4.36 -4.49
N GLY A 115 -2.55 4.86 -4.27
CA GLY A 115 -3.28 5.66 -5.26
C GLY A 115 -3.80 4.83 -6.46
N ARG A 116 -3.56 3.51 -6.50
CA ARG A 116 -3.80 2.65 -7.66
C ARG A 116 -4.70 1.46 -7.31
N SER A 117 -5.50 0.99 -8.25
CA SER A 117 -6.35 -0.21 -8.08
C SER A 117 -5.64 -1.53 -8.35
N TYR A 118 -4.41 -1.48 -8.87
CA TYR A 118 -3.57 -2.63 -9.21
C TYR A 118 -2.17 -2.51 -8.60
N GLY A 119 -1.37 -3.58 -8.72
CA GLY A 119 0.02 -3.60 -8.22
C GLY A 119 0.44 -4.98 -7.66
N PRO A 120 1.56 -5.04 -6.91
CA PRO A 120 1.99 -6.25 -6.22
C PRO A 120 1.00 -6.67 -5.13
N GLY A 121 1.20 -7.85 -4.52
CA GLY A 121 0.33 -8.35 -3.43
C GLY A 121 0.13 -7.28 -2.34
N VAL A 122 -1.12 -7.07 -1.90
CA VAL A 122 -1.45 -5.91 -1.04
C VAL A 122 -0.68 -5.94 0.28
N PHE A 123 -0.57 -7.10 0.91
CA PHE A 123 0.09 -7.23 2.21
C PHE A 123 1.59 -6.97 2.14
N GLY A 124 2.27 -7.51 1.12
CA GLY A 124 3.68 -7.19 0.86
C GLY A 124 3.88 -5.70 0.50
N LEU A 125 2.94 -5.10 -0.23
CA LEU A 125 2.94 -3.66 -0.50
C LEU A 125 2.84 -2.86 0.80
N LEU A 126 1.88 -3.17 1.67
CA LEU A 126 1.71 -2.49 2.95
C LEU A 126 2.99 -2.61 3.79
N ALA A 127 3.51 -3.82 3.97
CA ALA A 127 4.73 -4.07 4.73
C ALA A 127 5.93 -3.26 4.20
N ALA A 128 6.12 -3.19 2.88
CA ALA A 128 7.21 -2.42 2.27
C ALA A 128 7.03 -0.90 2.35
N VAL A 129 5.78 -0.40 2.33
CA VAL A 129 5.48 1.01 2.57
C VAL A 129 5.73 1.37 4.04
N GLY A 130 5.39 0.48 4.96
CA GLY A 130 5.62 0.64 6.39
C GLY A 130 4.44 1.25 7.15
N LYS A 131 4.43 1.00 8.47
CA LYS A 131 3.30 1.26 9.38
C LYS A 131 2.80 2.70 9.34
N GLU A 132 3.68 3.65 9.62
CA GLU A 132 3.32 5.07 9.77
C GLU A 132 2.74 5.64 8.46
N ALA A 133 3.37 5.33 7.33
CA ALA A 133 2.92 5.76 6.02
C ALA A 133 1.58 5.11 5.65
N CYS A 134 1.40 3.82 5.91
CA CYS A 134 0.12 3.14 5.68
C CYS A 134 -1.01 3.80 6.47
N ILE A 135 -0.86 3.95 7.79
CA ILE A 135 -1.89 4.53 8.66
C ILE A 135 -2.24 5.96 8.23
N ARG A 136 -1.21 6.81 8.00
CA ARG A 136 -1.41 8.19 7.53
C ARG A 136 -2.19 8.24 6.22
N ARG A 137 -1.81 7.41 5.23
CA ARG A 137 -2.44 7.38 3.91
C ARG A 137 -3.87 6.83 3.97
N MET A 138 -4.12 5.82 4.80
CA MET A 138 -5.44 5.27 5.05
C MET A 138 -6.40 6.32 5.62
N ARG A 139 -5.97 7.04 6.66
CA ARG A 139 -6.74 8.14 7.26
C ARG A 139 -6.99 9.27 6.24
N ARG A 140 -5.97 9.68 5.49
CA ARG A 140 -6.11 10.69 4.41
C ARG A 140 -7.10 10.26 3.33
N ALA A 141 -7.08 8.99 2.91
CA ALA A 141 -7.98 8.48 1.88
C ALA A 141 -9.43 8.48 2.36
N ALA A 142 -9.68 8.06 3.61
CA ALA A 142 -11.00 8.14 4.22
C ALA A 142 -11.54 9.58 4.24
N GLU A 143 -10.71 10.55 4.66
CA GLU A 143 -11.10 11.97 4.63
C GLU A 143 -11.35 12.52 3.21
N THR A 144 -10.57 12.05 2.22
CA THR A 144 -10.61 12.60 0.86
C THR A 144 -11.74 12.01 0.01
N LEU A 145 -12.02 10.70 0.17
CA LEU A 145 -12.91 9.96 -0.71
C LEU A 145 -14.35 9.83 -0.18
N GLY A 146 -14.59 10.17 1.09
CA GLY A 146 -15.88 10.00 1.74
C GLY A 146 -16.00 8.63 2.34
#